data_AF-A0A7C2V4T8-F1
#
_entry.id   AF-A0A7C2V4T8-F1
#
_cell.length_a   1.000
_cell.length_b   1.000
_cell.length_c   1.000
_cell.angle_alpha   90.00
_cell.angle_beta   90.00
_cell.angle_gamma   90.00
#
_symmetry.space_group_name_H-M   'P 1'
#
loop_
_entity.id
_entity.type
_entity.pdbx_description
1 polymer ?
#
loop_
_entity_poly.entity_id
_entity_poly.type
_entity_poly.pdbx_seq_one_letter_code
_entity_poly.pdbx_strand_id
1 'polypeptide(L)' 'MPTPEPTPNPRVRLLNLRRIGDYYVAEVEGKYIVCDDSMTCLLVEATNPEDAVKATEDYLKGVLEEE' A
#
# COMPACT_ATOMS: atom_id res chain seq x y z
N MET A 1 22.35 33.47 16.09
CA MET A 1 21.61 32.19 16.15
C MET A 1 21.53 31.67 14.72
N PRO A 2 22.04 30.46 14.40
CA PRO A 2 21.83 29.89 13.07
C PRO A 2 20.36 29.47 12.96
N THR A 3 19.68 29.93 11.90
CA THR A 3 18.33 29.51 11.55
C THR A 3 18.37 28.01 11.22
N PRO A 4 17.51 27.16 11.81
CA PRO A 4 17.47 25.75 11.45
C PRO A 4 17.10 25.61 9.98
N GLU A 5 17.90 24.87 9.23
CA GLU A 5 17.60 24.51 7.84
C GLU A 5 16.29 23.71 7.81
N PRO A 6 15.35 24.01 6.89
CA PRO A 6 14.15 23.21 6.75
C PRO A 6 14.58 21.81 6.29
N THR A 7 14.56 20.85 7.20
CA THR A 7 14.62 19.42 6.86
C THR A 7 13.61 19.18 5.73
N PRO A 8 13.99 18.49 4.64
CA PRO A 8 13.06 18.15 3.57
C PRO A 8 11.93 17.37 4.22
N ASN A 9 10.80 18.03 4.42
CA ASN A 9 9.58 17.41 4.93
C ASN A 9 9.25 16.37 3.84
N PRO A 10 9.44 15.06 4.07
CA PRO A 10 9.11 14.07 3.07
C PRO A 10 7.61 14.24 2.90
N ARG A 11 7.19 14.91 1.82
CA ARG A 11 5.83 15.40 1.63
C ARG A 11 4.89 14.28 2.03
N VAL A 12 4.27 14.41 3.18
CA VAL A 12 3.31 13.44 3.70
C VAL A 12 2.18 13.45 2.67
N ARG A 13 2.24 12.52 1.72
CA ARG A 13 1.19 12.36 0.71
C ARG A 13 0.13 11.53 1.39
N LEU A 14 -0.95 12.20 1.77
CA LEU A 14 -2.15 11.51 2.21
C LEU A 14 -2.64 10.67 1.04
N LEU A 15 -2.62 9.36 1.23
CA LEU A 15 -3.16 8.41 0.27
C LEU A 15 -4.66 8.28 0.51
N ASN A 16 -5.45 8.42 -0.55
CA ASN A 16 -6.88 8.16 -0.49
C ASN A 16 -7.10 6.64 -0.48
N LEU A 17 -7.00 6.05 0.71
CA LEU A 17 -7.27 4.63 0.92
C LEU A 17 -8.76 4.36 0.73
N ARG A 18 -9.08 3.41 -0.14
CA ARG A 18 -10.43 2.88 -0.34
C ARG A 18 -10.48 1.45 0.18
N ARG A 19 -11.52 1.12 0.92
CA ARG A 19 -11.73 -0.26 1.39
C ARG A 19 -12.31 -1.12 0.27
N ILE A 20 -11.68 -2.26 0.01
CA ILE A 20 -12.12 -3.30 -0.93
C ILE A 20 -11.96 -4.64 -0.21
N GLY A 21 -13.09 -5.28 0.10
CA GLY A 21 -13.10 -6.45 0.99
C GLY A 21 -12.50 -6.11 2.36
N ASP A 22 -11.51 -6.90 2.77
CA ASP A 22 -10.77 -6.76 4.02
C ASP A 22 -9.48 -5.93 3.88
N TYR A 23 -9.26 -5.28 2.73
CA TYR A 23 -8.06 -4.51 2.45
C TYR A 23 -8.33 -3.03 2.19
N TYR A 24 -7.36 -2.19 2.55
CA TYR A 24 -7.28 -0.78 2.20
C TYR A 24 -6.37 -0.60 0.99
N VAL A 25 -6.88 0.03 -0.07
CA VAL A 25 -6.18 0.16 -1.35
C VAL A 25 -6.03 1.62 -1.73
N ALA A 26 -4.82 2.03 -2.14
CA ALA A 26 -4.57 3.35 -2.71
C ALA A 26 -3.66 3.26 -3.93
N GLU A 27 -3.94 4.06 -4.96
CA GLU A 27 -3.06 4.17 -6.11
C GLU A 27 -1.92 5.17 -5.83
N VAL A 28 -0.70 4.77 -6.13
CA VAL A 28 0.52 5.55 -6.02
C VAL A 28 1.34 5.38 -7.29
N GLU A 29 1.38 6.43 -8.12
CA GLU A 29 2.25 6.51 -9.31
C GLU A 29 2.06 5.33 -10.29
N GLY A 30 0.82 4.88 -10.49
CA GLY A 30 0.49 3.76 -11.37
C GLY A 30 0.67 2.37 -10.75
N LYS A 31 0.99 2.31 -9.45
CA LYS A 31 0.99 1.10 -8.62
C LYS A 31 -0.08 1.20 -7.56
N TYR A 32 -0.39 0.09 -6.89
CA TYR A 32 -1.37 0.05 -5.81
C TYR A 32 -0.71 -0.35 -4.50
N ILE A 33 -0.94 0.43 -3.46
CA ILE A 33 -0.64 0.03 -2.09
C ILE A 33 -1.87 -0.68 -1.54
N VAL A 34 -1.71 -1.91 -1.08
CA VAL A 34 -2.75 -2.74 -0.47
C VAL A 34 -2.34 -3.02 0.97
N CYS A 35 -3.14 -2.58 1.93
CA CYS A 35 -2.90 -2.80 3.35
C CYS A 35 -4.00 -3.66 3.97
N ASP A 36 -3.64 -4.59 4.86
CA ASP A 36 -4.60 -5.33 5.67
C ASP A 36 -5.00 -4.54 6.95
N ASP A 37 -5.95 -5.07 7.73
CA ASP A 37 -6.34 -4.50 9.03
C ASP A 37 -5.20 -4.59 10.08
N SER A 38 -4.17 -5.42 9.85
CA SER A 38 -2.98 -5.50 10.69
C SER A 38 -1.93 -4.42 10.35
N MET A 39 -2.22 -3.50 9.43
CA MET A 39 -1.32 -2.46 8.92
C MET A 39 -0.10 -2.99 8.14
N THR A 40 -0.15 -4.25 7.69
CA THR A 40 0.79 -4.80 6.72
C THR A 40 0.42 -4.28 5.34
N CYS A 41 1.33 -3.52 4.73
CA CYS A 41 1.10 -2.90 3.42
C CYS A 41 2.05 -3.49 2.37
N LEU A 42 1.50 -3.86 1.22
CA LEU A 42 2.21 -4.33 0.05
C LEU A 42 2.06 -3.35 -1.10
N LEU A 43 3.12 -3.18 -1.88
CA LEU A 43 3.08 -2.42 -3.13
C LEU A 43 2.94 -3.41 -4.30
N VAL A 44 1.85 -3.29 -5.04
CA VAL A 44 1.43 -4.23 -6.09
C VAL A 44 1.34 -3.50 -7.42
N GLU A 45 1.93 -4.08 -8.46
CA GLU A 45 1.76 -3.63 -9.84
C GLU A 45 0.48 -4.28 -10.41
N ALA A 46 -0.56 -3.48 -10.62
CA ALA A 46 -1.85 -3.96 -11.11
C ALA A 46 -2.49 -2.90 -12.00
N THR A 47 -3.44 -3.34 -12.85
CA THR A 47 -4.20 -2.46 -13.75
C THR A 47 -5.40 -1.81 -13.09
N ASN A 48 -5.92 -2.39 -12.01
CA ASN A 48 -7.07 -1.90 -11.26
C ASN A 48 -6.93 -2.32 -9.78
N PRO A 49 -7.69 -1.69 -8.85
CA PRO A 49 -7.52 -1.96 -7.42
C PRO A 49 -8.05 -3.35 -6.99
N GLU A 50 -8.95 -3.96 -7.75
CA GLU A 50 -9.48 -5.30 -7.45
C GLU A 50 -8.44 -6.38 -7.75
N ASP A 51 -7.73 -6.25 -8.89
CA ASP A 51 -6.59 -7.08 -9.27
C ASP A 51 -5.46 -6.96 -8.25
N ALA A 52 -5.23 -5.76 -7.71
CA ALA A 52 -4.22 -5.54 -6.68
C ALA A 52 -4.54 -6.30 -5.38
N VAL A 53 -5.81 -6.30 -4.96
CA VAL A 53 -6.28 -7.07 -3.81
C VAL A 53 -6.14 -8.57 -4.08
N LYS A 54 -6.58 -9.03 -5.25
CA LYS A 54 -6.49 -10.44 -5.61
C LYS A 54 -5.05 -10.94 -5.62
N ALA A 55 -4.12 -10.19 -6.22
CA ALA A 55 -2.71 -10.53 -6.22
C ALA A 55 -2.12 -10.57 -4.79
N THR A 56 -2.58 -9.68 -3.91
CA THR A 56 -2.21 -9.70 -2.49
C THR A 56 -2.73 -10.95 -1.78
N GLU A 57 -3.99 -11.31 -1.99
CA GLU A 57 -4.58 -12.53 -1.43
C GLU A 57 -3.90 -13.80 -1.93
N ASP A 58 -3.60 -13.87 -3.24
CA ASP A 58 -2.90 -15.01 -3.84
C ASP A 58 -1.47 -15.13 -3.28
N TYR A 59 -0.76 -14.01 -3.10
CA TYR A 59 0.56 -13.99 -2.46
C TYR A 59 0.49 -14.49 -1.01
N LEU A 60 -0.46 -13.98 -0.21
CA LEU A 60 -0.61 -14.38 1.18
C LEU A 60 -1.02 -15.86 1.31
N LYS A 61 -1.88 -16.37 0.43
CA LYS A 61 -2.22 -17.81 0.38
C LYS A 61 -1.00 -18.66 0.00
N GLY A 62 -0.24 -18.25 -1.01
CA GLY A 62 0.97 -18.97 -1.44
C GLY A 62 2.03 -19.03 -0.35
N VAL A 63 2.25 -17.93 0.38
CA VAL A 63 3.16 -17.89 1.54
C VAL A 63 2.68 -18.80 2.68
N LEU A 64 1.37 -18.97 2.86
CA LEU A 64 0.80 -19.85 3.88
C LEU A 64 0.78 -21.34 3.48
N GLU A 65 0.91 -21.66 2.19
CA GLU A 65 0.96 -23.03 1.68
C GLU A 65 2.40 -23.58 1.49
N GLU A 66 3.43 -22.74 1.63
CA GLU A 66 4.82 -23.17 1.75
C GLU A 66 5.16 -23.57 3.20
N GLU A 67 4.56 -24.66 3.70
CA GLU A 67 4.96 -25.32 4.96
C GLU A 67 5.02 -26.85 4.83
#